data_AF-N6T594-F1
#
_entry.id   AF-N6T594-F1
#
_cell.length_a   1.000
_cell.length_b   1.000
_cell.length_c   1.000
_cell.angle_alpha   90.00
_cell.angle_beta   90.00
_cell.angle_gamma   90.00
#
_symmetry.space_group_name_H-M   'P 1'
#
loop_
_entity.id
_entity.type
_entity.pdbx_description
1 polymer ?
#
loop_
_entity_poly.entity_id
_entity_poly.type
_entity_poly.pdbx_seq_one_letter_code
_entity_poly.pdbx_strand_id
1 'polypeptide(L)'
;MSTAGKILAFSKVRYFSSSKRTLTGGKIIFAKSSGASSSKSPESNVQGLSENVVKVPKEPVGPGASKSSNYPNPEYFCYDKNSYFEAEVEILKYRCPQPSVFNYYEHSNPK
;
A
#
# COMPACT_ATOMS: atom_id res chain seq x y z
N MET A 1 -24.90 -38.42 48.92
CA MET A 1 -24.17 -37.20 49.33
C MET A 1 -22.69 -37.51 49.23
N SER A 2 -21.96 -36.97 48.25
CA SER A 2 -20.50 -37.02 48.23
C SER A 2 -19.97 -35.80 47.51
N THR A 3 -19.11 -35.09 48.24
CA THR A 3 -18.61 -33.75 47.99
C THR A 3 -17.34 -33.76 47.15
N ALA A 4 -17.30 -32.82 46.22
CA ALA A 4 -16.17 -31.95 45.85
C ALA A 4 -14.78 -32.58 45.58
N GLY A 5 -14.35 -32.45 44.33
CA GLY A 5 -12.94 -32.45 43.95
C GLY A 5 -12.75 -31.71 42.63
N LYS A 6 -12.83 -30.37 42.64
CA LYS A 6 -12.52 -29.54 41.46
C LYS A 6 -11.04 -29.16 41.48
N ILE A 7 -10.31 -29.64 40.48
CA ILE A 7 -8.93 -29.29 40.15
C ILE A 7 -8.87 -27.77 39.84
N LEU A 8 -8.11 -27.01 40.65
CA LEU A 8 -7.78 -25.62 40.39
C LEU A 8 -6.70 -25.55 39.30
N ALA A 9 -7.12 -25.52 38.04
CA ALA A 9 -6.25 -25.11 36.95
C ALA A 9 -6.12 -23.57 36.98
N PHE A 10 -4.97 -23.07 37.42
CA PHE A 10 -4.63 -21.66 37.29
C PHE A 10 -4.38 -21.33 35.82
N SER A 11 -5.44 -20.97 35.08
CA SER A 11 -5.29 -20.33 33.80
C SER A 11 -4.81 -18.90 34.03
N LYS A 12 -3.56 -18.64 33.64
CA LYS A 12 -3.01 -17.29 33.54
C LYS A 12 -3.82 -16.54 32.48
N VAL A 13 -4.83 -15.81 32.93
CA VAL A 13 -5.69 -14.97 32.08
C VAL A 13 -4.80 -13.91 31.45
N ARG A 14 -4.49 -14.08 30.17
CA ARG A 14 -3.91 -13.00 29.36
C ARG A 14 -4.97 -11.93 29.22
N TYR A 15 -4.70 -10.78 29.83
CA TYR A 15 -5.55 -9.61 29.80
C TYR A 15 -5.54 -9.03 28.37
N PHE A 16 -6.39 -9.55 27.49
CA PHE A 16 -6.73 -8.83 26.28
C PHE A 16 -7.71 -7.73 26.69
N SER A 17 -7.27 -6.48 26.59
CA SER A 17 -8.10 -5.29 26.77
C SER A 17 -9.18 -5.26 25.68
N SER A 18 -10.22 -6.08 25.86
CA SER A 18 -11.45 -5.98 25.10
C SER A 18 -12.17 -4.74 25.61
N SER A 19 -11.91 -3.61 24.96
CA SER A 19 -12.77 -2.44 25.07
C SER A 19 -14.15 -2.87 24.58
N LYS A 20 -15.01 -3.26 25.53
CA LYS A 20 -16.43 -3.50 25.34
C LYS A 20 -17.02 -2.21 24.76
N ARG A 21 -17.31 -2.19 23.46
CA ARG A 21 -18.16 -1.15 22.88
C ARG A 21 -19.61 -1.50 23.19
N THR A 22 -20.10 -0.94 24.30
CA THR A 22 -21.52 -0.89 24.64
C THR A 22 -22.24 -0.07 23.58
N LEU A 23 -23.16 -0.69 22.86
CA LEU A 23 -24.07 -0.04 21.92
C LEU A 23 -25.15 0.71 22.72
N THR A 24 -24.88 1.96 23.07
CA THR A 24 -25.89 2.87 23.63
C THR A 24 -25.73 4.28 23.06
N GLY A 25 -26.60 4.63 22.12
CA GLY A 25 -27.20 5.98 21.99
C GLY A 25 -26.33 7.24 21.98
N GLY A 26 -25.03 7.19 21.72
CA GLY A 26 -24.14 8.34 21.75
C GLY A 26 -23.28 8.45 20.49
N LYS A 27 -23.26 9.64 19.88
CA LYS A 27 -22.49 10.03 18.70
C LYS A 27 -21.10 9.38 18.64
N ILE A 28 -20.78 8.75 17.51
CA ILE A 28 -19.45 8.23 17.17
C ILE A 28 -18.49 9.43 17.05
N ILE A 29 -17.61 9.64 18.04
CA ILE A 29 -16.68 10.80 18.07
C ILE A 29 -15.34 10.51 17.35
N PHE A 30 -15.12 9.28 16.87
CA PHE A 30 -13.93 8.95 16.07
C PHE A 30 -14.27 8.08 14.86
N ALA A 31 -15.08 8.62 13.95
CA ALA A 31 -14.84 8.33 12.55
C ALA A 31 -13.64 9.21 12.15
N LYS A 32 -12.44 8.61 12.04
CA LYS A 32 -11.37 9.22 11.24
C LYS A 32 -12.00 9.45 9.88
N SER A 33 -12.38 10.70 9.57
CA SER A 33 -12.74 11.03 8.21
C SER A 33 -11.54 10.57 7.39
N SER A 34 -11.82 9.72 6.40
CA SER A 34 -10.99 9.65 5.22
C SER A 34 -10.96 11.09 4.74
N GLY A 35 -9.99 11.86 5.24
CA GLY A 35 -9.66 13.15 4.70
C GLY A 35 -9.54 12.84 3.23
N ALA A 36 -10.45 13.42 2.45
CA ALA A 36 -10.26 13.48 1.03
C ALA A 36 -8.89 14.11 0.90
N SER A 37 -7.85 13.27 0.73
CA SER A 37 -6.68 13.73 0.03
C SER A 37 -7.31 14.30 -1.22
N SER A 38 -7.12 15.60 -1.43
CA SER A 38 -7.29 16.14 -2.75
C SER A 38 -6.42 15.24 -3.61
N SER A 39 -7.03 14.24 -4.24
CA SER A 39 -6.41 13.45 -5.27
C SER A 39 -6.11 14.52 -6.29
N LYS A 40 -4.89 15.07 -6.22
CA LYS A 40 -4.36 15.86 -7.32
C LYS A 40 -4.62 14.95 -8.50
N SER A 41 -5.56 15.37 -9.35
CA SER A 41 -5.83 14.64 -10.57
C SER A 41 -4.45 14.48 -11.20
N PRO A 42 -3.98 13.24 -11.43
CA PRO A 42 -2.65 13.05 -12.00
C PRO A 42 -2.57 13.97 -13.20
N GLU A 43 -1.49 14.75 -13.31
CA GLU A 43 -1.35 15.66 -14.44
C GLU A 43 -1.65 14.88 -15.71
N SER A 44 -2.67 15.31 -16.45
CA SER A 44 -3.26 14.56 -17.57
C SER A 44 -2.29 14.37 -18.75
N ASN A 45 -1.04 14.78 -18.58
CA ASN A 45 0.03 14.77 -19.56
C ASN A 45 1.06 13.64 -19.32
N VAL A 46 0.92 12.85 -18.23
CA VAL A 46 1.79 11.69 -18.04
C VAL A 46 1.11 10.47 -18.67
N GLN A 47 1.54 10.12 -19.89
CA GLN A 47 1.23 8.81 -20.45
C GLN A 47 1.70 7.73 -19.47
N GLY A 48 0.83 6.77 -19.17
CA GLY A 48 1.19 5.60 -18.36
C GLY A 48 2.29 4.76 -19.01
N LEU A 49 2.67 3.68 -18.35
CA LEU A 49 3.70 2.76 -18.85
C LEU A 49 3.31 2.21 -20.23
N SER A 50 4.29 2.09 -21.12
CA SER A 50 4.04 1.59 -22.47
C SER A 50 3.81 0.07 -22.51
N GLU A 51 3.41 -0.42 -23.68
CA GLU A 51 3.26 -1.85 -23.95
C GLU A 51 4.58 -2.63 -23.86
N ASN A 52 5.73 -1.95 -23.86
CA ASN A 52 7.03 -2.59 -23.61
C ASN A 52 7.15 -3.05 -22.15
N VAL A 53 6.50 -2.34 -21.22
CA VAL A 53 6.50 -2.67 -19.79
C VAL A 53 5.44 -3.71 -19.48
N VAL A 54 4.19 -3.45 -19.85
CA VAL A 54 3.07 -4.38 -19.65
C VAL A 54 2.11 -4.30 -20.82
N LYS A 55 1.87 -5.44 -21.46
CA LYS A 55 0.80 -5.58 -22.44
C LYS A 55 -0.49 -5.88 -21.70
N VAL A 56 -1.29 -4.85 -21.41
CA VAL A 56 -2.58 -5.01 -20.73
C VAL A 56 -3.57 -5.67 -21.69
N PRO A 57 -3.95 -6.94 -21.48
CA PRO A 57 -4.84 -7.63 -22.38
C PRO A 57 -6.28 -7.15 -22.15
N LYS A 58 -7.05 -7.10 -23.23
CA LYS A 58 -8.50 -6.86 -23.15
C LYS A 58 -9.26 -8.15 -22.81
N GLU A 59 -8.65 -9.28 -23.11
CA GLU A 59 -9.16 -10.62 -22.84
C GLU A 59 -8.62 -11.18 -21.52
N PRO A 60 -9.32 -12.13 -20.89
CA PRO A 60 -8.84 -12.79 -19.68
C PRO A 60 -7.52 -13.53 -19.94
N VAL A 61 -6.55 -13.37 -19.03
CA VAL A 61 -5.21 -13.99 -19.12
C VAL A 61 -5.20 -15.46 -18.75
N GLY A 62 -6.33 -15.98 -18.25
CA GLY A 62 -6.51 -17.38 -17.89
C GLY A 62 -7.82 -17.61 -17.14
N PRO A 63 -8.11 -18.87 -16.75
CA PRO A 63 -9.33 -19.22 -16.03
C PRO A 63 -9.41 -18.47 -14.70
N GLY A 64 -10.45 -17.64 -14.53
CA GLY A 64 -10.63 -16.85 -13.31
C GLY A 64 -9.70 -15.63 -13.17
N ALA A 65 -8.91 -15.31 -14.19
CA ALA A 65 -8.03 -14.14 -14.23
C ALA A 65 -8.55 -13.11 -15.24
N SER A 66 -9.70 -12.50 -14.92
CA SER A 66 -10.31 -11.40 -15.67
C SER A 66 -10.47 -10.19 -14.75
N LYS A 67 -10.61 -8.98 -15.32
CA LYS A 67 -10.93 -7.76 -14.56
C LYS A 67 -12.27 -7.83 -13.82
N SER A 68 -13.13 -8.77 -14.21
CA SER A 68 -14.43 -9.03 -13.59
C SER A 68 -14.38 -10.14 -12.52
N SER A 69 -13.23 -10.78 -12.30
CA SER A 69 -13.09 -11.85 -11.32
C SER A 69 -12.77 -11.32 -9.92
N ASN A 70 -12.67 -12.22 -8.93
CA ASN A 70 -12.34 -11.87 -7.55
C ASN A 70 -10.90 -11.35 -7.37
N TYR A 71 -9.98 -11.67 -8.29
CA TYR A 71 -8.60 -11.24 -8.16
C TYR A 71 -8.41 -9.86 -8.80
N PRO A 72 -7.97 -8.84 -8.04
CA PRO A 72 -8.05 -7.45 -8.49
C PRO A 72 -6.96 -7.04 -9.50
N ASN A 73 -5.90 -7.84 -9.70
CA ASN A 73 -4.75 -7.45 -10.54
C ASN A 73 -4.29 -8.57 -11.48
N PRO A 74 -5.14 -9.02 -12.42
CA PRO A 74 -4.78 -10.06 -13.40
C PRO A 74 -3.61 -9.64 -14.33
N GLU A 75 -3.31 -8.34 -14.45
CA GLU A 75 -2.22 -7.83 -15.29
C GLU A 75 -0.84 -8.32 -14.84
N TYR A 76 -0.70 -8.76 -13.58
CA TYR A 76 0.54 -9.33 -13.08
C TYR A 76 1.02 -10.55 -13.89
N PHE A 77 0.11 -11.30 -14.51
CA PHE A 77 0.48 -12.44 -15.34
C PHE A 77 1.10 -12.05 -16.69
N CYS A 78 1.04 -10.77 -17.08
CA CYS A 78 1.53 -10.26 -18.36
C CYS A 78 2.92 -9.61 -18.28
N TYR A 79 3.58 -9.65 -17.13
CA TYR A 79 4.95 -9.17 -17.01
C TYR A 79 5.94 -10.12 -17.68
N ASP A 80 6.90 -9.55 -18.41
CA ASP A 80 8.04 -10.26 -18.97
C ASP A 80 9.29 -10.01 -18.10
N LYS A 81 10.36 -10.78 -18.36
CA LYS A 81 11.64 -10.67 -17.62
C LYS A 81 12.26 -9.26 -17.69
N ASN A 82 11.92 -8.51 -18.74
CA ASN A 82 12.47 -7.18 -18.99
C ASN A 82 11.57 -6.04 -18.49
N SER A 83 10.32 -6.32 -18.09
CA SER A 83 9.35 -5.29 -17.71
C SER A 83 9.88 -4.33 -16.64
N TYR A 84 10.66 -4.84 -15.69
CA TYR A 84 11.28 -4.02 -14.65
C TYR A 84 12.23 -2.97 -15.25
N PHE A 85 13.12 -3.38 -16.16
CA PHE A 85 14.10 -2.48 -16.76
C PHE A 85 13.46 -1.47 -17.71
N GLU A 86 12.46 -1.89 -18.49
CA GLU A 86 11.70 -0.98 -19.36
C GLU A 86 10.98 0.09 -18.54
N ALA A 87 10.38 -0.29 -17.39
CA ALA A 87 9.74 0.66 -16.49
C ALA A 87 10.74 1.68 -15.94
N GLU A 88 11.95 1.25 -15.59
CA GLU A 88 13.00 2.17 -15.15
C GLU A 88 13.33 3.19 -16.23
N VAL A 89 13.55 2.73 -17.47
CA VAL A 89 13.89 3.60 -18.61
C VAL A 89 12.80 4.64 -18.86
N GLU A 90 11.52 4.24 -18.83
CA GLU A 90 10.40 5.16 -19.04
C GLU A 90 10.25 6.18 -17.91
N ILE A 91 10.46 5.76 -16.66
CA ILE A 91 10.33 6.63 -15.49
C ILE A 91 11.52 7.59 -15.36
N LEU A 92 12.70 7.27 -15.92
CA LEU A 92 13.91 8.13 -15.84
C LEU A 92 13.63 9.59 -16.24
N LYS A 93 12.81 9.83 -17.26
CA LYS A 93 12.45 11.18 -17.73
C LYS A 93 11.74 12.02 -16.65
N TYR A 94 11.01 11.37 -15.75
CA TYR A 94 10.24 12.03 -14.70
C TYR A 94 10.98 12.06 -13.36
N ARG A 95 12.18 11.48 -13.27
CA ARG A 95 12.99 11.53 -12.04
C ARG A 95 13.56 12.94 -11.83
N CYS A 96 13.69 13.31 -10.56
CA CYS A 96 14.44 14.50 -10.19
C CYS A 96 15.92 14.34 -10.56
N PRO A 97 16.63 15.46 -10.86
CA PRO A 97 18.07 15.39 -11.10
C PRO A 97 18.78 14.84 -9.86
N GLN A 98 19.81 14.03 -10.09
CA GLN A 98 20.63 13.50 -9.01
C GLN A 98 21.31 14.67 -8.27
N PRO A 99 21.34 14.66 -6.93
CA PRO A 99 22.08 15.66 -6.18
C PRO A 99 23.56 15.62 -6.58
N SER A 100 24.16 16.79 -6.79
CA SER A 100 25.60 16.91 -7.05
C SER A 100 26.36 17.05 -5.73
N VAL A 101 27.66 16.74 -5.76
CA VAL A 101 28.55 16.72 -4.59
C VAL A 101 28.91 18.15 -4.11
N PHE A 102 28.30 19.22 -4.63
CA PHE A 102 28.76 20.59 -4.35
C PHE A 102 28.64 20.94 -2.85
N ASN A 103 29.82 21.15 -2.26
CA ASN A 103 30.08 21.35 -0.84
C ASN A 103 29.38 22.60 -0.28
N TYR A 104 28.74 22.45 0.88
CA TYR A 104 27.98 23.51 1.55
C TYR A 104 28.83 24.54 2.32
N TYR A 105 30.16 24.46 2.28
CA TYR A 105 31.06 25.37 2.99
C TYR A 105 32.09 26.01 2.05
N GLU A 106 31.72 27.12 1.40
CA GLU A 106 32.73 28.11 1.02
C GLU A 106 33.33 28.68 2.31
N HIS A 107 34.59 28.34 2.60
CA HIS A 107 35.36 29.11 3.57
C HIS A 107 35.67 30.43 2.87
N SER A 108 34.90 31.48 3.16
CA SER A 108 35.26 32.83 2.75
C SER A 108 36.66 33.12 3.31
N ASN A 109 37.69 33.08 2.47
CA ASN A 109 39.02 33.49 2.88
C ASN A 109 38.93 34.96 3.34
N PRO A 110 39.21 35.28 4.62
CA PRO A 110 39.29 36.67 5.01
C PRO A 110 40.47 37.31 4.26
N LYS A 111 40.19 38.46 3.62
CA LYS A 111 41.18 39.31 2.97
C LYS A 111 42.17 39.90 3.98
#